data_AF-A0A959GZ80-F1
#
_entry.id   AF-A0A959GZ80-F1
#
_cell.length_a   1.000
_cell.length_b   1.000
_cell.length_c   1.000
_cell.angle_alpha   90.00
_cell.angle_beta   90.00
_cell.angle_gamma   90.00
#
_symmetry.space_group_name_H-M   'P 1'
#
loop_
_entity.id
_entity.type
_entity.pdbx_description
1 polymer ?
#
loop_
_entity_poly.entity_id
_entity_poly.type
_entity_poly.pdbx_seq_one_letter_code
_entity_poly.pdbx_strand_id
1 'polypeptide(L)'
;MRLKSLEIKGFKSFANETVLHFNSDVTGVVGPNGSGKSNVVDAIRWVLGEQKSSQLRLDKMASVIFNGTKKRKEGQVAQVTLTFDNTKNILPTDYSSVSVTRILYRSGESEYRLNGVTCRLKDITSLLLDTGIGPDSYAIIALNMVEDLLSDREAARRKMFEQAAGVSKYKARKH
;
A
#
# COMPACT_ATOMS: atom_id res chain seq x y z
N MET A 1 2.05 -15.84 5.81
CA MET A 1 1.80 -14.40 6.00
C MET A 1 0.42 -14.09 5.45
N ARG A 2 -0.43 -13.41 6.21
CA ARG A 2 -1.79 -13.04 5.80
C ARG A 2 -2.07 -11.59 6.20
N LEU A 3 -2.82 -10.87 5.39
CA LEU A 3 -3.28 -9.53 5.76
C LEU A 3 -4.29 -9.63 6.91
N LYS A 4 -4.05 -8.90 8.00
CA LYS A 4 -4.87 -8.91 9.23
C LYS A 4 -5.78 -7.69 9.30
N SER A 5 -5.20 -6.50 9.16
CA SER A 5 -5.97 -5.25 9.19
C SER A 5 -5.35 -4.16 8.33
N LEU A 6 -6.20 -3.20 7.95
CA LEU A 6 -5.83 -1.94 7.34
C LEU A 6 -6.51 -0.81 8.12
N GLU A 7 -5.71 0.02 8.78
CA GLU A 7 -6.16 1.21 9.50
C GLU A 7 -5.86 2.43 8.65
N ILE A 8 -6.86 3.27 8.43
CA ILE A 8 -6.80 4.41 7.50
C ILE A 8 -7.35 5.64 8.21
N LYS A 9 -6.60 6.74 8.21
CA LYS A 9 -7.02 8.01 8.79
C LYS A 9 -6.52 9.20 7.98
N GLY A 10 -7.42 10.13 7.67
CA GLY A 10 -7.09 11.33 6.91
C GLY A 10 -6.58 11.07 5.48
N PHE A 11 -6.73 9.85 4.97
CA PHE A 11 -6.26 9.45 3.64
C PHE A 11 -7.41 9.55 2.63
N LYS A 12 -7.28 10.44 1.65
CA LYS A 12 -8.28 10.68 0.59
C LYS A 12 -9.67 10.84 1.19
N SER A 13 -10.62 9.97 0.84
CA SER A 13 -12.00 10.02 1.34
C SER A 13 -12.15 9.58 2.81
N PHE A 14 -11.15 8.95 3.41
CA PHE A 14 -11.19 8.44 4.79
C PHE A 14 -10.86 9.55 5.78
N ALA A 15 -11.79 10.49 5.98
CA ALA A 15 -11.59 11.62 6.88
C ALA A 15 -11.51 11.20 8.36
N ASN A 16 -12.30 10.19 8.75
CA ASN A 16 -12.22 9.54 10.05
C ASN A 16 -11.27 8.35 9.98
N GLU A 17 -10.78 7.97 11.16
CA GLU A 17 -10.16 6.68 11.36
C GLU A 17 -11.14 5.55 11.03
N THR A 18 -10.69 4.64 10.18
CA THR A 18 -11.45 3.48 9.71
C THR A 18 -10.53 2.27 9.77
N VAL A 19 -11.02 1.18 10.35
CA VAL A 19 -10.27 -0.08 10.46
C VAL A 19 -11.00 -1.15 9.67
N LEU A 20 -10.30 -1.75 8.71
CA LEU A 20 -10.78 -2.91 7.95
C LEU A 20 -10.10 -4.16 8.49
N HIS A 21 -10.88 -5.16 8.89
CA HIS A 21 -10.39 -6.45 9.37
C HIS A 21 -10.56 -7.52 8.29
N PHE A 22 -9.49 -8.24 7.95
CA PHE A 22 -9.47 -9.24 6.87
C PHE A 22 -9.55 -10.66 7.42
N ASN A 23 -10.67 -10.97 8.08
CA ASN A 23 -10.86 -12.21 8.84
C ASN A 23 -11.26 -13.42 7.96
N SER A 24 -11.60 -13.20 6.68
CA SER A 24 -11.95 -14.24 5.71
C SER A 24 -10.91 -14.35 4.59
N ASP A 25 -10.82 -15.51 3.96
CA ASP A 25 -9.97 -15.73 2.77
C ASP A 25 -10.42 -14.88 1.57
N VAL A 26 -11.72 -14.55 1.53
CA VAL A 26 -12.31 -13.64 0.55
C VAL A 26 -13.02 -12.50 1.29
N THR A 27 -12.62 -11.27 0.99
CA THR A 27 -13.22 -10.04 1.55
C THR A 27 -13.68 -9.14 0.41
N GLY A 28 -14.96 -8.78 0.40
CA GLY A 28 -15.55 -7.87 -0.59
C GLY A 28 -15.63 -6.43 -0.06
N VAL A 29 -15.16 -5.46 -0.84
CA VAL A 29 -15.33 -4.02 -0.55
C VAL A 29 -16.32 -3.43 -1.54
N VAL A 30 -17.54 -3.12 -1.07
CA VAL A 30 -18.68 -2.70 -1.92
C VAL A 30 -19.23 -1.34 -1.49
N GLY A 31 -20.02 -0.71 -2.37
CA GLY A 31 -20.63 0.61 -2.14
C GLY A 31 -20.83 1.43 -3.42
N PRO A 32 -21.52 2.59 -3.33
CA PRO A 32 -21.81 3.44 -4.49
C PRO A 32 -20.54 3.98 -5.19
N ASN A 33 -20.68 4.39 -6.45
CA ASN A 33 -19.58 5.07 -7.15
C ASN A 33 -19.19 6.37 -6.45
N GLY A 34 -17.89 6.64 -6.37
CA GLY A 34 -17.36 7.77 -5.61
C GLY A 34 -17.31 7.61 -4.08
N SER A 35 -17.79 6.48 -3.51
CA SER A 35 -17.78 6.27 -2.04
C SER A 35 -16.39 5.99 -1.44
N GLY A 36 -15.34 5.94 -2.26
CA GLY A 36 -13.97 5.70 -1.79
C GLY A 36 -13.51 4.24 -1.77
N LYS A 37 -14.27 3.30 -2.33
CA LYS A 37 -13.90 1.87 -2.40
C LYS A 37 -12.47 1.65 -2.92
N SER A 38 -12.13 2.25 -4.05
CA SER A 38 -10.81 2.09 -4.66
C SER A 38 -9.70 2.78 -3.88
N ASN A 39 -10.03 3.75 -3.00
CA ASN A 39 -9.04 4.36 -2.12
C ASN A 39 -8.48 3.37 -1.08
N VAL A 40 -9.16 2.23 -0.84
CA VAL A 40 -8.60 1.11 -0.06
C VAL A 40 -7.36 0.55 -0.74
N VAL A 41 -7.42 0.29 -2.05
CA VAL A 41 -6.28 -0.21 -2.82
C VAL A 41 -5.15 0.82 -2.87
N ASP A 42 -5.49 2.10 -3.05
CA ASP A 42 -4.49 3.18 -3.03
C ASP A 42 -3.80 3.28 -1.66
N ALA A 43 -4.53 3.11 -0.56
CA ALA A 43 -3.98 3.12 0.79
C ALA A 43 -2.97 1.98 0.98
N ILE A 44 -3.31 0.77 0.53
CA ILE A 44 -2.41 -0.40 0.56
C ILE A 44 -1.15 -0.15 -0.28
N ARG A 45 -1.29 0.36 -1.51
CA ARG A 45 -0.11 0.69 -2.35
C ARG A 45 0.76 1.76 -1.71
N TRP A 46 0.13 2.81 -1.17
CA TRP A 46 0.83 3.94 -0.58
C TRP A 46 1.62 3.56 0.67
N VAL A 47 1.05 2.75 1.57
CA VAL A 47 1.74 2.29 2.79
C VAL A 47 2.84 1.27 2.47
N LEU A 48 2.70 0.48 1.40
CA LEU A 48 3.74 -0.42 0.90
C LEU A 48 4.89 0.29 0.16
N GLY A 49 4.80 1.61 -0.03
CA GLY A 49 5.92 2.42 -0.47
C GLY A 49 5.76 3.12 -1.81
N GLU A 50 4.59 3.09 -2.46
CA GLU A 50 4.36 3.81 -3.72
C GLU A 50 4.69 5.31 -3.57
N GLN A 51 5.55 5.83 -4.46
CA GLN A 51 5.99 7.23 -4.47
C GLN A 51 5.43 8.02 -5.65
N LYS A 52 4.93 7.37 -6.70
CA LYS A 52 4.38 8.01 -7.89
C LYS A 52 2.93 8.41 -7.62
N SER A 53 2.64 9.70 -7.62
CA SER A 53 1.27 10.22 -7.42
C SER A 53 0.29 9.71 -8.47
N SER A 54 0.75 9.53 -9.72
CA SER A 54 -0.06 9.00 -10.82
C SER A 54 -0.57 7.57 -10.56
N GLN A 55 0.25 6.70 -9.97
CA GLN A 55 -0.14 5.33 -9.60
C GLN A 55 -1.18 5.30 -8.48
N LEU A 56 -1.26 6.39 -7.71
CA LEU A 56 -2.27 6.59 -6.69
C LEU A 56 -3.44 7.44 -7.19
N ARG A 57 -3.54 7.78 -8.48
CA ARG A 57 -4.63 8.64 -9.02
C ARG A 57 -4.70 9.99 -8.30
N LEU A 58 -3.54 10.61 -8.13
CA LEU A 58 -3.35 11.92 -7.51
C LEU A 58 -2.50 12.80 -8.40
N ASP A 59 -2.81 14.10 -8.44
CA ASP A 59 -1.97 15.07 -9.16
C ASP A 59 -0.62 15.26 -8.46
N LYS A 60 -0.65 15.37 -7.13
CA LYS A 60 0.53 15.51 -6.27
C LYS A 60 0.40 14.64 -5.02
N MET A 61 1.53 14.24 -4.44
CA MET A 61 1.52 13.40 -3.24
C MET A 61 0.84 14.09 -2.04
N ALA A 62 0.94 15.42 -1.89
CA ALA A 62 0.22 16.13 -0.82
C ALA A 62 -1.31 15.93 -0.87
N SER A 63 -1.87 15.60 -2.04
CA SER A 63 -3.30 15.31 -2.22
C SER A 63 -3.73 13.96 -1.66
N VAL A 64 -2.83 13.15 -1.07
CA VAL A 64 -3.27 11.98 -0.28
C VAL A 64 -4.00 12.43 0.99
N ILE A 65 -3.71 13.62 1.51
CA ILE A 65 -4.35 14.14 2.73
C ILE A 65 -5.79 14.54 2.40
N PHE A 66 -6.73 14.14 3.24
CA PHE A 66 -8.14 14.51 3.11
C PHE A 66 -8.29 16.03 2.99
N ASN A 67 -8.82 16.47 1.85
CA ASN A 67 -8.87 17.89 1.49
C ASN A 67 -10.14 18.61 2.00
N GLY A 68 -10.90 17.98 2.90
CA GLY A 68 -12.13 18.55 3.42
C GLY A 68 -13.36 18.35 2.52
N THR A 69 -14.51 18.73 3.06
CA THR A 69 -15.79 18.85 2.35
C THR A 69 -16.51 20.09 2.88
N LYS A 70 -17.68 20.42 2.32
CA LYS A 70 -18.53 21.51 2.86
C LYS A 70 -18.84 21.37 4.36
N LYS A 71 -18.92 20.13 4.86
CA LYS A 71 -19.28 19.85 6.27
C LYS A 71 -18.07 19.58 7.16
N ARG A 72 -16.87 19.43 6.60
CA ARG A 72 -15.72 18.94 7.35
C ARG A 72 -14.44 19.61 6.88
N LYS A 73 -13.69 20.15 7.84
CA LYS A 73 -12.37 20.72 7.58
C LYS A 73 -11.41 19.65 7.05
N GLU A 74 -10.44 20.13 6.31
CA GLU A 74 -9.34 19.34 5.79
C GLU A 74 -8.49 18.72 6.91
N GLY A 75 -7.89 17.56 6.63
CA GLY A 75 -7.02 16.85 7.57
C GLY A 75 -5.63 17.45 7.62
N GLN A 76 -4.96 17.36 8.77
CA GLN A 76 -3.56 17.78 8.92
C GLN A 76 -2.55 16.66 8.59
N VAL A 77 -3.04 15.42 8.53
CA VAL A 77 -2.21 14.24 8.34
C VAL A 77 -3.01 13.18 7.58
N ALA A 78 -2.31 12.39 6.76
CA ALA A 78 -2.78 11.09 6.30
C ALA A 78 -1.91 10.01 6.92
N GLN A 79 -2.55 9.01 7.50
CA GLN A 79 -1.90 7.86 8.12
C GLN A 79 -2.58 6.58 7.63
N VAL A 80 -1.75 5.61 7.25
CA VAL A 80 -2.20 4.27 6.91
C VAL A 80 -1.29 3.28 7.63
N THR A 81 -1.89 2.31 8.32
CA THR A 81 -1.19 1.17 8.91
C THR A 81 -1.73 -0.11 8.30
N LEU A 82 -0.83 -0.94 7.78
CA LEU A 82 -1.13 -2.27 7.24
C LEU A 82 -0.50 -3.32 8.15
N THR A 83 -1.32 -4.22 8.67
CA THR A 83 -0.86 -5.24 9.62
C THR A 83 -0.98 -6.63 9.02
N PHE A 84 0.11 -7.39 9.11
CA PHE A 84 0.20 -8.77 8.69
C PHE A 84 0.30 -9.70 9.89
N ASP A 85 -0.26 -10.89 9.74
CA ASP A 85 0.07 -12.06 10.54
C ASP A 85 1.31 -12.75 9.91
N ASN A 86 2.36 -12.93 10.71
CA ASN A 86 3.64 -13.54 10.34
C ASN A 86 3.89 -14.91 11.04
N THR A 87 2.85 -15.63 11.44
CA THR A 87 2.94 -16.96 12.10
C THR A 87 3.72 -18.04 11.34
N LYS A 88 3.92 -17.87 10.03
CA LYS A 88 4.73 -18.78 9.18
C LYS A 88 6.20 -18.35 9.06
N ASN A 89 6.63 -17.32 9.82
CA ASN A 89 7.99 -16.75 9.79
C ASN A 89 8.50 -16.45 8.37
N ILE A 90 7.61 -15.90 7.53
CA ILE A 90 7.96 -15.52 6.15
C ILE A 90 8.80 -14.25 6.16
N LEU A 91 8.45 -13.31 7.04
CA LEU A 91 9.27 -12.13 7.28
C LEU A 91 10.39 -12.49 8.26
N PRO A 92 11.64 -12.06 8.01
CA PRO A 92 12.80 -12.37 8.84
C PRO A 92 12.79 -11.53 10.14
N THR A 93 11.84 -11.82 11.02
CA THR A 93 11.65 -11.11 12.28
C THR A 93 10.98 -12.02 13.31
N ASP A 94 11.28 -11.80 14.59
CA ASP A 94 10.74 -12.58 15.71
C ASP A 94 9.28 -12.24 16.03
N TYR A 95 8.74 -11.18 15.41
CA TYR A 95 7.34 -10.78 15.62
C TYR A 95 6.37 -11.66 14.82
N SER A 96 5.39 -12.22 15.52
CA SER A 96 4.26 -12.95 14.93
C SER A 96 3.24 -12.03 14.25
N SER A 97 3.32 -10.71 14.49
CA SER A 97 2.54 -9.70 13.78
C SER A 97 3.45 -8.54 13.39
N VAL A 98 3.32 -8.10 12.14
CA VAL A 98 4.13 -7.01 11.58
C VAL A 98 3.21 -5.93 11.05
N SER A 99 3.35 -4.71 11.57
CA SER A 99 2.64 -3.52 11.09
C SER A 99 3.60 -2.58 10.36
N VAL A 100 3.15 -2.13 9.18
CA VAL A 100 3.82 -1.12 8.36
C VAL A 100 2.96 0.12 8.42
N THR A 101 3.51 1.24 8.88
CA THR A 101 2.80 2.52 8.92
C THR A 101 3.49 3.54 8.03
N ARG A 102 2.72 4.31 7.28
CA ARG A 102 3.16 5.51 6.59
C ARG A 102 2.30 6.69 7.04
N ILE A 103 2.95 7.81 7.34
CA ILE A 103 2.33 9.06 7.75
C ILE A 103 2.85 10.16 6.83
N LEU A 104 1.96 11.01 6.33
CA LEU A 104 2.31 12.24 5.62
C LEU A 104 1.63 13.41 6.31
N TYR A 105 2.45 14.34 6.80
CA TYR A 105 2.01 15.57 7.43
C TYR A 105 1.81 16.64 6.36
N ARG A 106 0.90 17.58 6.63
CA ARG A 106 0.64 18.72 5.73
C ARG A 106 1.84 19.65 5.57
N SER A 107 2.81 19.60 6.49
CA SER A 107 4.13 20.23 6.36
C SER A 107 4.96 19.67 5.20
N GLY A 108 4.60 18.49 4.68
CA GLY A 108 5.32 17.78 3.64
C GLY A 108 6.21 16.66 4.19
N GLU A 109 6.41 16.59 5.51
CA GLU A 109 7.19 15.55 6.14
C GLU A 109 6.50 14.19 6.02
N SER A 110 7.29 13.17 5.68
CA SER A 110 6.83 11.78 5.62
C SER A 110 7.54 10.96 6.68
N GLU A 111 6.78 10.14 7.39
CA GLU A 111 7.28 9.24 8.41
C GLU A 111 6.87 7.80 8.09
N TYR A 112 7.80 6.87 8.33
CA TYR A 112 7.60 5.44 8.13
C TYR A 112 7.85 4.71 9.45
N ARG A 113 7.02 3.71 9.78
CA ARG A 113 7.21 2.89 10.98
C ARG A 113 7.04 1.41 10.67
N LEU A 114 7.85 0.60 11.34
CA LEU A 114 7.72 -0.85 11.42
C LEU A 114 7.43 -1.21 12.88
N ASN A 115 6.29 -1.84 13.16
CA ASN A 115 5.83 -2.14 14.53
C ASN A 115 5.85 -0.91 15.46
N GLY A 116 5.48 0.25 14.92
CA GLY A 116 5.47 1.52 15.66
C GLY A 116 6.84 2.19 15.83
N VAL A 117 7.94 1.53 15.45
CA VAL A 117 9.30 2.10 15.50
C VAL A 117 9.61 2.82 14.19
N THR A 118 10.05 4.08 14.28
CA THR A 118 10.42 4.88 13.11
C THR A 118 11.56 4.22 12.32
N CYS A 119 11.40 4.19 11.00
CA CYS A 119 12.35 3.57 10.07
C CYS A 119 12.39 4.35 8.75
N ARG A 120 13.20 3.90 7.80
CA ARG A 120 13.23 4.45 6.44
C ARG A 120 12.32 3.61 5.55
N LEU A 121 11.83 4.21 4.46
CA LEU A 121 11.14 3.48 3.40
C LEU A 121 11.94 2.27 2.90
N LYS A 122 13.27 2.43 2.78
CA LYS A 122 14.17 1.34 2.36
C LYS A 122 14.04 0.12 3.27
N ASP A 123 13.91 0.32 4.58
CA ASP A 123 13.82 -0.76 5.56
C ASP A 123 12.52 -1.57 5.37
N ILE A 124 11.40 -0.90 5.11
CA ILE A 124 10.12 -1.53 4.73
C ILE A 124 10.27 -2.32 3.42
N THR A 125 10.82 -1.70 2.38
CA THR A 125 10.96 -2.36 1.07
C THR A 125 11.90 -3.57 1.13
N SER A 126 12.97 -3.50 1.93
CA SER A 126 13.90 -4.61 2.15
C SER A 126 13.26 -5.75 2.92
N LEU A 127 12.44 -5.46 3.94
CA LEU A 127 11.72 -6.48 4.72
C LEU A 127 10.74 -7.29 3.84
N LEU A 128 10.07 -6.62 2.91
CA LEU A 128 9.05 -7.24 2.05
C LEU A 128 9.59 -7.82 0.74
N LEU A 129 10.83 -7.50 0.36
CA LEU A 129 11.42 -7.85 -0.94
C LEU A 129 11.31 -9.34 -1.28
N ASP A 130 11.63 -10.20 -0.31
CA ASP A 130 11.65 -11.66 -0.49
C ASP A 130 10.25 -12.29 -0.45
N THR A 131 9.23 -11.53 -0.07
CA THR A 131 7.83 -12.00 -0.03
C THR A 131 7.09 -11.80 -1.35
N GLY A 132 7.68 -11.05 -2.28
CA GLY A 132 7.01 -10.59 -3.48
C GLY A 132 5.96 -9.50 -3.23
N ILE A 133 5.72 -9.07 -1.98
CA ILE A 133 4.81 -7.97 -1.65
C ILE A 133 5.51 -6.61 -1.85
N GLY A 134 4.81 -5.70 -2.52
CA GLY A 134 5.25 -4.34 -2.81
C GLY A 134 4.13 -3.57 -3.52
N PRO A 135 4.32 -2.27 -3.78
CA PRO A 135 3.29 -1.43 -4.41
C PRO A 135 2.92 -1.88 -5.83
N ASP A 136 3.92 -2.36 -6.58
CA ASP A 136 3.79 -2.92 -7.94
C ASP A 136 3.73 -4.46 -7.96
N SER A 137 3.46 -5.09 -6.82
CA SER A 137 3.38 -6.55 -6.75
C SER A 137 2.17 -7.09 -7.51
N TYR A 138 2.32 -8.26 -8.13
CA TYR A 138 1.18 -9.05 -8.65
C TYR A 138 0.11 -9.36 -7.57
N ALA A 139 0.43 -9.20 -6.29
CA ALA A 139 -0.54 -9.30 -5.19
C ALA A 139 -1.58 -8.16 -5.20
N ILE A 140 -1.34 -7.07 -5.94
CA ILE A 140 -2.27 -5.95 -6.10
C ILE A 140 -2.54 -5.73 -7.58
N ILE A 141 -3.60 -6.34 -8.11
CA ILE A 141 -4.02 -6.15 -9.49
C ILE A 141 -5.05 -5.01 -9.54
N ALA A 142 -4.61 -3.84 -10.02
CA ALA A 142 -5.48 -2.70 -10.28
C ALA A 142 -6.03 -2.74 -11.72
N LEU A 143 -7.09 -1.98 -11.99
CA LEU A 143 -7.77 -1.98 -13.31
C LEU A 143 -6.81 -1.64 -14.46
N ASN A 144 -5.95 -0.63 -14.29
CA ASN A 144 -4.96 -0.25 -15.29
C ASN A 144 -3.93 -1.36 -15.57
N MET A 145 -3.59 -2.17 -14.56
CA MET A 145 -2.66 -3.28 -14.77
C MET A 145 -3.26 -4.36 -15.68
N VAL A 146 -4.58 -4.56 -15.65
CA VAL A 146 -5.24 -5.50 -16.56
C VAL A 146 -5.10 -5.01 -18.01
N GLU A 147 -5.32 -3.72 -18.25
CA GLU A 147 -5.13 -3.10 -19.57
C GLU A 147 -3.67 -3.17 -20.03
N ASP A 148 -2.71 -2.87 -19.14
CA ASP A 148 -1.28 -2.96 -19.43
C ASP A 148 -0.86 -4.40 -19.79
N LEU A 149 -1.42 -5.41 -19.11
CA LEU A 149 -1.17 -6.82 -19.38
C LEU A 149 -1.76 -7.28 -20.72
N LEU A 150 -2.97 -6.82 -21.05
CA LEU A 150 -3.64 -7.14 -22.32
C LEU A 150 -2.93 -6.49 -23.51
N SER A 151 -2.47 -5.25 -23.35
CA SER A 151 -1.75 -4.48 -24.38
C SER A 151 -0.24 -4.72 -24.40
N ASP A 152 0.29 -5.46 -23.43
CA ASP A 152 1.72 -5.73 -23.18
C ASP A 152 2.61 -4.48 -23.15
N ARG A 153 2.05 -3.38 -22.64
CA ARG A 153 2.75 -2.11 -22.54
C ARG A 153 3.97 -2.25 -21.64
N GLU A 154 5.12 -1.75 -22.10
CA GLU A 154 6.40 -1.81 -21.35
C GLU A 154 6.78 -3.22 -20.87
N ALA A 155 6.47 -4.26 -21.65
CA ALA A 155 6.70 -5.65 -21.29
C ALA A 155 6.05 -6.05 -19.95
N ALA A 156 4.84 -5.53 -19.67
CA ALA A 156 4.07 -5.79 -18.45
C ALA A 156 3.90 -7.29 -18.18
N ARG A 157 3.64 -8.10 -19.21
CA ARG A 157 3.51 -9.57 -19.03
C ARG A 157 4.81 -10.18 -18.54
N ARG A 158 5.94 -9.82 -19.15
CA ARG A 158 7.26 -10.30 -18.72
C ARG A 158 7.56 -9.91 -17.28
N LYS A 159 7.28 -8.65 -16.90
CA LYS A 159 7.49 -8.18 -15.52
C LYS A 159 6.67 -8.99 -14.52
N MET A 160 5.41 -9.31 -14.85
CA MET A 160 4.55 -10.18 -14.03
C MET A 160 5.13 -11.59 -13.87
N PHE A 161 5.58 -12.22 -14.96
CA PHE A 161 6.23 -13.54 -14.89
C PHE A 161 7.51 -13.52 -14.06
N GLU A 162 8.33 -12.47 -14.21
CA GLU A 162 9.57 -12.33 -13.44
C GLU A 162 9.32 -12.15 -11.94
N GLN A 163 8.27 -11.43 -11.55
CA GLN A 163 7.84 -11.33 -10.16
C GLN A 163 7.34 -12.67 -9.62
N ALA A 164 6.47 -13.36 -10.37
CA ALA A 164 5.95 -14.67 -9.97
C ALA A 164 7.05 -15.75 -9.86
N ALA A 165 8.08 -15.67 -10.70
CA ALA A 165 9.24 -16.54 -10.66
C ALA A 165 10.25 -16.17 -9.55
N GLY A 166 10.04 -15.07 -8.81
CA GLY A 166 10.92 -14.64 -7.72
C GLY A 166 12.31 -14.17 -8.18
N VAL A 167 12.49 -13.83 -9.47
CA VAL A 167 13.78 -13.40 -10.01
C VAL A 167 14.07 -11.91 -9.82
N SER A 168 13.08 -11.14 -9.37
CA SER A 168 13.19 -9.69 -9.16
C SER A 168 14.35 -9.31 -8.22
N LYS A 169 14.62 -10.11 -7.19
CA LYS A 169 15.74 -9.88 -6.26
C LYS A 169 17.11 -9.93 -6.94
N TYR A 170 17.29 -10.85 -7.89
CA TYR A 170 18.57 -11.02 -8.59
C TYR A 170 18.81 -9.84 -9.54
N LYS A 171 17.75 -9.30 -10.14
CA LYS A 171 17.85 -8.06 -10.94
C LYS A 171 18.16 -6.84 -10.09
N ALA A 172 17.48 -6.68 -8.94
CA ALA A 172 17.65 -5.53 -8.05
C ALA A 172 19.02 -5.47 -7.36
N ARG A 173 19.77 -6.58 -7.30
CA ARG A 173 21.14 -6.62 -6.75
C ARG A 173 22.23 -6.49 -7.83
N LYS A 174 21.87 -6.67 -9.10
CA LYS A 174 22.82 -6.63 -10.23
C LYS A 174 23.00 -5.20 -10.79
N HIS A 175 22.16 -4.28 -10.37
CA HIS A 175 22.14 -2.85 -10.67
C HIS A 175 21.99 -2.08 -9.37
#